data_AF-A0A8A2UA32-F1
#
_entry.id   AF-A0A8A2UA32-F1
#
_cell.length_a   1.000
_cell.length_b   1.000
_cell.length_c   1.000
_cell.angle_alpha   90.00
_cell.angle_beta   90.00
_cell.angle_gamma   90.00
#
_symmetry.space_group_name_H-M   'P 1'
#
loop_
_entity.id
_entity.type
_entity.pdbx_description
1 polymer ?
#
loop_
_entity_poly.entity_id
_entity_poly.type
_entity_poly.pdbx_seq_one_letter_code
_entity_poly.pdbx_strand_id
1 'polypeptide(L)' 'MKVPSPSLREHLEFVATVLATFAVVQYTGVFSGNPGEIDPTYLVRLGLLLPITAYLLTAILANVEWLPQWNKMVRNEE' A
#
# COMPACT_ATOMS: atom_id res chain seq x y z
N MET A 1 -9.05 -18.89 -7.17
CA MET A 1 -8.39 -17.60 -6.95
C MET A 1 -9.33 -16.49 -7.36
N LYS A 2 -9.67 -15.57 -6.45
CA LYS A 2 -10.49 -14.39 -6.77
C LYS A 2 -9.55 -13.27 -7.19
N VAL A 3 -9.69 -12.79 -8.43
CA VAL A 3 -8.89 -11.68 -8.95
C VAL A 3 -9.59 -10.38 -8.54
N PRO A 4 -8.94 -9.50 -7.76
CA PRO A 4 -9.52 -8.22 -7.42
C PRO A 4 -9.61 -7.33 -8.67
N SER A 5 -10.76 -6.70 -8.87
CA SER A 5 -11.02 -5.71 -9.93
C SER A 5 -11.25 -4.33 -9.31
N PRO A 6 -10.19 -3.66 -8.81
CA PRO A 6 -10.32 -2.33 -8.25
C PRO A 6 -10.72 -1.33 -9.34
N SER A 7 -11.52 -0.32 -8.98
CA SER A 7 -11.82 0.76 -9.91
C SER A 7 -10.55 1.61 -10.13
N LEU A 8 -10.24 1.91 -11.39
CA LEU A 8 -9.01 2.63 -11.75
C LEU A 8 -8.99 4.04 -11.14
N ARG A 9 -10.17 4.65 -11.00
CA ARG A 9 -10.36 5.98 -10.41
C ARG A 9 -10.05 6.00 -8.91
N GLU A 10 -10.67 5.12 -8.12
CA GLU A 10 -10.40 5.06 -6.68
C GLU A 10 -8.93 4.73 -6.41
N HIS A 11 -8.33 3.91 -7.28
CA HIS A 11 -6.92 3.57 -7.17
C HIS A 11 -6.00 4.78 -7.44
N LEU A 12 -6.28 5.58 -8.47
CA LEU A 12 -5.53 6.81 -8.74
C LEU A 12 -5.74 7.86 -7.63
N GLU A 13 -6.96 8.01 -7.12
CA GLU A 13 -7.25 8.91 -5.99
C GLU A 13 -6.48 8.49 -4.73
N PHE A 14 -6.42 7.18 -4.43
CA PHE A 14 -5.62 6.64 -3.33
C PHE A 14 -4.12 6.94 -3.51
N VAL A 15 -3.56 6.64 -4.68
CA VAL A 15 -2.13 6.88 -4.96
C VAL A 15 -1.81 8.37 -4.84
N ALA A 16 -2.63 9.24 -5.42
CA ALA A 16 -2.45 10.70 -5.34
C ALA A 16 -2.50 11.19 -3.89
N THR A 17 -3.44 10.68 -3.08
CA THR A 17 -3.57 11.03 -1.66
C THR A 17 -2.32 10.63 -0.87
N VAL A 18 -1.78 9.43 -1.10
CA VAL A 18 -0.58 8.96 -0.42
C VAL A 18 0.65 9.77 -0.84
N LEU A 19 0.81 10.05 -2.13
CA LEU A 19 1.90 10.89 -2.63
C LEU A 19 1.84 12.31 -2.05
N ALA A 20 0.66 12.93 -2.03
CA ALA A 20 0.48 14.25 -1.43
C ALA A 20 0.81 14.24 0.07
N THR A 21 0.38 13.20 0.79
CA THR A 21 0.69 13.04 2.22
C THR A 21 2.20 12.94 2.43
N PHE A 22 2.89 12.09 1.68
CA PHE A 22 4.34 11.95 1.79
C PHE A 22 5.08 13.24 1.39
N ALA A 23 4.60 13.96 0.38
CA ALA A 23 5.18 15.26 0.01
C ALA A 23 5.08 16.26 1.16
N VAL A 24 3.95 16.33 1.87
CA VAL A 24 3.77 17.18 3.06
C VAL A 24 4.70 16.73 4.19
N VAL A 25 4.83 15.43 4.43
CA VAL A 25 5.72 14.90 5.48
C VAL A 25 7.19 15.19 5.18
N GLN A 26 7.60 15.08 3.91
CA GLN A 26 8.95 15.48 3.48
C GLN A 26 9.16 16.99 3.64
N TYR A 27 8.21 17.80 3.17
CA TYR A 27 8.27 19.24 3.26
C TYR A 27 8.36 19.75 4.70
N THR A 28 7.69 19.09 5.65
CA THR A 28 7.79 19.43 7.08
C THR A 28 9.10 18.98 7.73
N GLY A 29 9.95 18.23 7.02
CA GLY A 29 11.25 17.78 7.51
C GLY A 29 11.17 16.63 8.51
N VAL A 30 10.01 15.97 8.66
CA VAL A 30 9.78 14.93 9.67
C VAL A 30 10.69 13.71 9.48
N PHE A 31 11.02 13.35 8.24
CA PHE A 31 11.84 12.16 7.95
C PHE A 31 13.33 12.45 7.71
N SER A 32 13.65 13.60 7.10
CA SER A 32 15.02 13.93 6.69
C SER A 32 15.69 14.98 7.58
N GLY A 33 14.96 15.63 8.48
CA GLY A 33 15.47 16.76 9.27
C GLY A 33 15.68 18.06 8.46
N ASN A 34 15.42 18.03 7.15
CA ASN A 34 15.56 19.16 6.24
C ASN A 34 14.17 19.67 5.83
N PRO A 35 13.57 20.60 6.59
CA PRO A 35 12.30 21.20 6.21
C PRO A 35 12.44 22.02 4.92
N GLY A 36 11.40 22.01 4.08
CA GLY A 36 11.35 22.70 2.79
C GLY A 36 11.87 21.90 1.61
N GLU A 37 12.48 20.74 1.83
CA GLU A 37 12.96 19.84 0.77
C GLU A 37 11.90 18.80 0.41
N ILE A 38 11.80 18.50 -0.89
CA ILE A 38 10.99 17.40 -1.42
C ILE A 38 11.92 16.58 -2.32
N ASP A 39 11.93 15.27 -2.13
CA ASP A 39 12.61 14.31 -2.99
C ASP A 39 11.64 13.78 -4.06
N PRO A 40 11.68 14.33 -5.29
CA PRO A 40 10.83 13.86 -6.38
C PRO A 40 11.16 12.43 -6.80
N THR A 41 12.41 11.98 -6.64
CA THR A 41 12.83 10.61 -6.98
C THR A 41 12.15 9.61 -6.07
N TYR A 42 12.08 9.91 -4.77
CA TYR A 42 11.35 9.11 -3.81
C TYR A 42 9.85 9.04 -4.15
N LEU A 43 9.22 10.18 -4.42
CA LEU A 43 7.79 10.22 -4.74
C LEU A 43 7.45 9.44 -6.02
N VAL A 44 8.28 9.52 -7.06
CA VAL A 44 8.10 8.74 -8.29
C VAL A 44 8.21 7.24 -8.01
N ARG A 45 9.25 6.82 -7.27
CA ARG A 45 9.41 5.40 -6.89
C ARG A 45 8.24 4.91 -6.06
N LEU A 46 7.79 5.70 -5.11
CA LEU A 46 6.63 5.38 -4.27
C LEU A 46 5.37 5.25 -5.12
N GLY A 47 5.13 6.18 -6.06
CA GLY A 47 3.98 6.16 -6.96
C GLY A 47 3.96 4.95 -7.90
N LEU A 48 5.12 4.39 -8.25
CA LEU A 48 5.23 3.15 -9.03
C LEU A 48 5.03 1.89 -8.17
N LEU A 49 5.50 1.90 -6.94
CA LEU A 49 5.41 0.74 -6.03
C LEU A 49 4.03 0.60 -5.41
N LEU A 50 3.36 1.71 -5.07
CA LEU A 50 2.08 1.71 -4.39
C LEU A 50 0.99 0.89 -5.11
N PRO A 51 0.83 1.02 -6.44
CA PRO A 51 -0.15 0.23 -7.18
C PRO A 51 0.10 -1.27 -7.08
N ILE A 52 1.38 -1.65 -7.20
CA ILE A 52 1.82 -3.05 -7.17
C ILE A 52 1.56 -3.64 -5.78
N THR A 53 1.97 -2.95 -4.72
CA THR A 53 1.80 -3.43 -3.34
C THR A 53 0.33 -3.46 -2.93
N ALA A 54 -0.45 -2.44 -3.27
CA ALA A 54 -1.89 -2.40 -2.98
C ALA A 54 -2.65 -3.53 -3.71
N TYR A 55 -2.30 -3.80 -4.97
CA TYR A 55 -2.89 -4.92 -5.71
C TYR A 55 -2.54 -6.26 -5.06
N LEU A 56 -1.26 -6.49 -4.74
CA LEU A 56 -0.79 -7.72 -4.09
C LEU A 56 -1.48 -7.93 -2.74
N LEU A 57 -1.59 -6.89 -1.91
CA LEU A 57 -2.30 -6.95 -0.62
C LEU A 57 -3.77 -7.29 -0.81
N THR A 58 -4.44 -6.63 -1.77
CA THR A 58 -5.85 -6.91 -2.08
C THR A 58 -6.04 -8.35 -2.56
N ALA A 59 -5.12 -8.85 -3.39
CA ALA A 59 -5.14 -10.23 -3.85
C ALA A 59 -4.91 -11.22 -2.70
N ILE A 60 -3.96 -10.94 -1.79
CA ILE A 60 -3.73 -11.77 -0.60
C ILE A 60 -4.98 -11.80 0.28
N LEU A 61 -5.54 -10.63 0.63
CA LEU A 61 -6.75 -10.52 1.44
C LEU A 61 -7.94 -11.25 0.83
N ALA A 62 -8.16 -11.09 -0.48
CA ALA A 62 -9.24 -11.76 -1.20
C ALA A 62 -9.09 -13.29 -1.27
N ASN A 63 -7.89 -13.83 -1.00
CA ASN A 63 -7.60 -15.25 -1.00
C ASN A 63 -7.16 -15.77 0.37
N VAL A 64 -7.22 -14.95 1.44
CA VAL A 64 -6.74 -15.31 2.79
C VAL A 64 -7.61 -16.41 3.41
N GLU A 65 -8.92 -16.39 3.13
CA GLU A 65 -9.87 -17.45 3.51
C GLU A 65 -9.56 -18.80 2.83
N TRP A 66 -8.81 -18.77 1.72
CA TRP A 66 -8.43 -19.96 0.97
C TRP A 66 -7.10 -20.57 1.43
N LEU A 67 -6.41 -19.98 2.42
CA LEU A 67 -5.21 -20.55 3.03
C LEU A 67 -5.61 -21.68 3.99
N PRO A 68 -5.48 -22.97 3.62
CA PRO A 68 -5.91 -24.08 4.45
C PRO A 68 -5.10 -24.19 5.75
N GLN A 69 -3.91 -23.56 5.77
CA GLN A 69 -2.99 -23.52 6.90
C GLN A 69 -3.39 -22.54 8.01
N TRP A 70 -4.08 -21.43 7.71
CA TRP A 70 -4.46 -20.46 8.76
C TRP A 70 -5.47 -21.07 9.72
N ASN A 71 -6.50 -21.73 9.19
CA ASN A 71 -7.51 -22.41 9.99
C ASN A 71 -6.92 -23.63 10.75
N LYS A 72 -5.83 -24.20 10.26
CA LYS A 72 -5.10 -25.31 10.92
C LYS A 72 -4.13 -24.83 12.01
N MET A 73 -3.63 -23.59 11.93
CA MET A 73 -2.72 -22.98 12.92
C MET A 73 -3.48 -22.25 14.05
N VAL A 74 -4.68 -21.74 13.79
CA VAL A 74 -5.50 -21.02 14.80
C VAL A 74 -6.41 -21.96 15.59
N ARG A 75 -6.75 -23.12 15.03
CA ARG A 75 -7.45 -24.18 15.74
C ARG A 75 -6.45 -24.93 16.63
N ASN A 76 -6.12 -24.34 17.77
CA ASN A 76 -5.51 -25.07 18.87
C ASN A 76 -6.43 -26.24 19.22
N GLU A 77 -5.79 -27.40 19.35
CA GLU A 77 -6.37 -28.68 19.74
C GLU A 77 -7.11 -28.50 21.08
N GLU A 78 -8.36 -28.99 21.14
CA GLU A 78 -9.08 -29.23 22.40
C GLU A 78 -8.31 -30.20 23.30
#